data_AF-W9Z822-F1
#
_entry.id   AF-W9Z822-F1
#
_cell.length_a   1.000
_cell.length_b   1.000
_cell.length_c   1.000
_cell.angle_alpha   90.00
_cell.angle_beta   90.00
_cell.angle_gamma   90.00
#
_symmetry.space_group_name_H-M   'P 1'
#
loop_
_entity.id
_entity.type
_entity.pdbx_description
1 polymer ?
#
loop_
_entity_poly.entity_id
_entity_poly.type
_entity_poly.pdbx_seq_one_letter_code
_entity_poly.pdbx_strand_id
1 'polypeptide(L)'
;MSSGGNPLSVPEELLPVKRPELEIFPQKELSIKWIEIIDDTSSLGPVVLARVSGDELAVKFFKSYDPESERHLWEPFLGEQAPLELAAYCTDPFYRECQAYERIRAAIDAKILDKDVAVTCHGVLSLTAEDQEDLEQLGVDLGLDDEAKKHPRSVIEAYDARAIVKNITSLNSGITSTNVDEIRRKVASLNEVGICIGDIRIQSFRDGRVVDFGHSVTDPHPLFDRDRFEEAKAGELLMFDEMVGHARLRNRGKVQEGHGMQLRSHKRKRI
;
A
#
# COMPACT_ATOMS: atom_id res chain seq x y z
N MET A 1 35.72 18.60 -38.74
CA MET A 1 35.15 17.24 -38.72
C MET A 1 34.54 17.05 -37.34
N SER A 2 33.26 17.41 -37.20
CA SER A 2 32.54 17.25 -35.93
C SER A 2 31.68 15.99 -36.01
N SER A 3 31.99 15.02 -35.16
CA SER A 3 31.13 13.87 -34.89
C SER A 3 30.08 14.27 -33.86
N GLY A 4 28.91 14.70 -34.35
CA GLY A 4 27.71 14.84 -33.52
C GLY A 4 27.14 13.46 -33.24
N GLY A 5 27.41 12.94 -32.04
CA GLY A 5 26.68 11.81 -31.50
C GLY A 5 25.33 12.30 -30.98
N ASN A 6 24.26 11.90 -31.65
CA ASN A 6 22.91 12.03 -31.13
C ASN A 6 22.86 11.24 -29.81
N PRO A 7 22.43 11.81 -28.66
CA PRO A 7 22.20 11.01 -27.46
C PRO A 7 21.13 9.97 -27.81
N LEU A 8 21.41 8.72 -27.47
CA LEU A 8 20.52 7.58 -27.65
C LEU A 8 19.16 7.92 -27.04
N SER A 9 18.20 8.27 -27.90
CA SER A 9 16.80 8.40 -27.52
C SER A 9 16.32 6.99 -27.25
N VAL A 10 16.03 6.70 -25.99
CA VAL A 10 15.34 5.47 -25.60
C VAL A 10 14.00 5.48 -26.35
N PRO A 11 13.66 4.44 -27.14
CA PRO A 11 12.39 4.38 -27.84
C PRO A 11 11.24 4.49 -26.84
N GLU A 12 10.27 5.35 -27.15
CA GLU A 12 9.05 5.61 -26.37
C GLU A 12 8.20 4.35 -26.12
N GLU A 13 8.46 3.27 -26.86
CA GLU A 13 7.85 1.94 -26.71
C GLU A 13 8.42 1.09 -25.56
N LEU A 14 9.47 1.53 -24.86
CA LEU A 14 10.18 0.73 -23.85
C LEU A 14 10.05 1.21 -22.39
N LEU A 15 9.16 2.15 -22.08
CA LEU A 15 8.85 2.50 -20.69
C LEU A 15 7.43 2.05 -20.32
N PRO A 16 7.27 0.80 -19.82
CA PRO A 16 5.96 0.25 -19.46
C PRO A 16 5.26 0.97 -18.29
N VAL A 17 6.00 1.78 -17.53
CA VAL A 17 5.46 2.54 -16.40
C VAL A 17 5.20 3.99 -16.82
N LYS A 18 3.93 4.38 -16.75
CA LYS A 18 3.48 5.75 -16.92
C LYS A 18 3.16 6.35 -15.54
N ARG A 19 3.07 7.69 -15.52
CA ARG A 19 2.42 8.39 -14.41
C ARG A 19 1.04 7.75 -14.17
N PRO A 20 0.70 7.34 -12.94
CA PRO A 20 -0.60 6.73 -12.68
C PRO A 20 -1.73 7.74 -12.93
N GLU A 21 -2.82 7.28 -13.53
CA GLU A 21 -4.01 8.10 -13.84
C GLU A 21 -5.15 7.79 -12.85
N LEU A 22 -4.81 7.74 -11.56
CA LEU A 22 -5.81 7.59 -10.52
C LEU A 22 -6.63 8.90 -10.40
N GLU A 23 -7.93 8.78 -10.20
CA GLU A 23 -8.82 9.94 -10.11
C GLU A 23 -8.40 10.89 -8.99
N ILE A 24 -8.51 12.19 -9.25
CA ILE A 24 -8.33 13.21 -8.21
C ILE A 24 -9.61 13.22 -7.38
N PHE A 25 -9.46 12.99 -6.09
CA PHE A 25 -10.56 13.09 -5.13
C PHE A 25 -11.06 14.54 -5.07
N PRO A 26 -12.37 14.81 -5.23
CA PRO A 26 -12.90 16.16 -5.47
C PRO A 26 -12.96 17.02 -4.19
N GLN A 27 -11.81 17.31 -3.61
CA GLN A 27 -11.68 18.02 -2.34
C GLN A 27 -12.36 19.39 -2.34
N LYS A 28 -12.22 20.19 -3.42
CA LYS A 28 -12.76 21.55 -3.47
C LYS A 28 -14.29 21.63 -3.37
N GLU A 29 -14.96 20.51 -3.56
CA GLU A 29 -16.42 20.40 -3.50
C GLU A 29 -16.91 19.82 -2.17
N LEU A 30 -16.00 19.35 -1.31
CA LEU A 30 -16.31 18.57 -0.11
C LEU A 30 -15.62 19.17 1.12
N SER A 31 -16.34 19.27 2.24
CA SER A 31 -15.72 19.63 3.51
C SER A 31 -14.99 18.43 4.09
N ILE A 32 -13.69 18.57 4.34
CA ILE A 32 -12.87 17.56 5.02
C ILE A 32 -12.66 18.02 6.46
N LYS A 33 -12.90 17.10 7.40
CA LYS A 33 -12.52 17.26 8.80
C LYS A 33 -11.57 16.14 9.19
N TRP A 34 -10.32 16.49 9.51
CA TRP A 34 -9.32 15.59 10.08
C TRP A 34 -9.71 15.23 11.52
N ILE A 35 -9.78 13.94 11.85
CA ILE A 35 -10.27 13.45 13.15
C ILE A 35 -9.12 12.98 14.03
N GLU A 36 -8.44 11.91 13.62
CA GLU A 36 -7.38 11.28 14.40
C GLU A 36 -6.46 10.43 13.52
N ILE A 37 -5.23 10.21 13.99
CA ILE A 37 -4.28 9.28 13.38
C ILE A 37 -4.68 7.86 13.80
N ILE A 38 -4.96 6.99 12.83
CA ILE A 38 -5.39 5.60 13.08
C ILE A 38 -4.29 4.57 12.81
N ASP A 39 -3.23 4.94 12.11
CA ASP A 39 -2.00 4.17 11.97
C ASP A 39 -0.81 5.11 11.67
N ASP A 40 0.22 5.10 12.50
CA ASP A 40 1.48 5.84 12.27
C ASP A 40 2.71 4.92 12.23
N THR A 41 2.47 3.61 12.22
CA THR A 41 3.53 2.61 12.39
C THR A 41 4.25 2.28 11.09
N SER A 42 3.67 2.69 9.96
CA SER A 42 4.26 2.50 8.64
C SER A 42 5.38 3.51 8.39
N SER A 43 6.53 3.01 7.93
CA SER A 43 7.61 3.87 7.44
C SER A 43 7.23 4.67 6.19
N LEU A 44 6.16 4.28 5.48
CA LEU A 44 5.71 4.93 4.26
C LEU A 44 4.89 6.20 4.53
N GLY A 45 4.30 6.30 5.72
CA GLY A 45 3.52 7.45 6.17
C GLY A 45 2.26 7.05 6.94
N PRO A 46 1.65 8.04 7.62
CA PRO A 46 0.50 7.80 8.51
C PRO A 46 -0.82 7.64 7.75
N VAL A 47 -1.78 7.00 8.41
CA VAL A 47 -3.19 6.91 8.00
C VAL A 47 -4.03 7.70 9.00
N VAL A 48 -4.83 8.63 8.49
CA VAL A 48 -5.69 9.51 9.28
C VAL A 48 -7.15 9.20 8.97
N LEU A 49 -7.98 9.13 10.01
CA LEU A 49 -9.43 9.13 9.87
C LEU A 49 -9.90 10.55 9.55
N ALA A 50 -10.65 10.70 8.46
CA ALA A 50 -11.26 11.96 8.06
C ALA A 50 -12.76 11.78 7.89
N ARG A 51 -13.52 12.82 8.23
CA ARG A 51 -14.93 12.94 7.83
C ARG A 51 -15.04 13.82 6.60
N VAL A 52 -15.56 13.27 5.52
CA VAL A 52 -15.75 13.98 4.25
C VAL A 52 -17.24 13.99 3.92
N SER A 53 -17.86 15.17 3.92
CA SER A 53 -19.30 15.34 3.63
C SER A 53 -20.24 14.42 4.42
N GLY A 54 -19.82 14.01 5.63
CA GLY A 54 -20.59 13.13 6.52
C GLY A 54 -20.10 11.68 6.58
N ASP A 55 -19.36 11.22 5.57
CA ASP A 55 -18.81 9.87 5.51
C ASP A 55 -17.42 9.80 6.16
N GLU A 56 -17.11 8.67 6.77
CA GLU A 56 -15.80 8.41 7.39
C GLU A 56 -14.91 7.64 6.42
N LEU A 57 -13.73 8.19 6.15
CA LEU A 57 -12.75 7.68 5.20
C LEU A 57 -11.38 7.60 5.85
N ALA A 58 -10.57 6.65 5.38
CA ALA A 58 -9.17 6.55 5.73
C ALA A 58 -8.33 7.29 4.68
N VAL A 59 -7.48 8.21 5.11
CA VAL A 59 -6.57 8.96 4.23
C VAL A 59 -5.14 8.54 4.56
N LYS A 60 -4.49 7.82 3.64
CA LYS A 60 -3.09 7.42 3.77
C LYS A 60 -2.21 8.50 3.17
N PHE A 61 -1.33 9.07 3.98
CA PHE A 61 -0.33 10.03 3.57
C PHE A 61 0.97 9.31 3.23
N PHE A 62 1.68 9.84 2.25
CA PHE A 62 2.99 9.36 1.83
C PHE A 62 3.99 10.47 2.09
N LYS A 63 5.08 10.10 2.76
CA LYS A 63 6.20 11.01 2.99
C LYS A 63 6.86 11.37 1.65
N SER A 64 7.64 12.45 1.65
CA SER A 64 8.48 12.76 0.49
C SER A 64 9.40 11.59 0.17
N TYR A 65 9.65 11.38 -1.13
CA TYR A 65 10.44 10.27 -1.62
C TYR A 65 11.51 10.79 -2.58
N ASP A 66 12.77 10.45 -2.29
CA ASP A 66 13.91 10.79 -3.15
C ASP A 66 14.36 9.56 -3.96
N PRO A 67 14.07 9.50 -5.28
CA PRO A 67 14.48 8.37 -6.11
C PRO A 67 16.01 8.20 -6.17
N GLU A 68 16.79 9.28 -5.96
CA GLU A 68 18.26 9.22 -5.97
C GLU A 68 18.80 8.35 -4.81
N SER A 69 18.13 8.38 -3.65
CA SER A 69 18.47 7.54 -2.50
C SER A 69 18.41 6.03 -2.80
N GLU A 70 17.61 5.65 -3.80
CA GLU A 70 17.41 4.28 -4.27
C GLU A 70 18.04 4.02 -5.64
N ARG A 71 19.01 4.84 -6.08
CA ARG A 71 19.74 4.69 -7.36
C ARG A 71 20.21 3.27 -7.63
N HIS A 72 20.75 2.61 -6.62
CA HIS A 72 21.23 1.23 -6.71
C HIS A 72 20.14 0.21 -7.09
N LEU A 73 18.86 0.51 -6.85
CA LEU A 73 17.73 -0.35 -7.21
C LEU A 73 17.31 -0.19 -8.66
N TRP A 74 17.31 1.03 -9.20
CA TRP A 74 16.76 1.30 -10.52
C TRP A 74 17.82 1.49 -11.62
N GLU A 75 19.02 1.98 -11.29
CA GLU A 75 20.07 2.27 -12.28
C GLU A 75 20.47 1.07 -13.15
N PRO A 76 20.61 -0.16 -12.60
CA PRO A 76 20.97 -1.32 -13.42
C PRO A 76 19.95 -1.66 -14.51
N PHE A 77 18.70 -1.20 -14.38
CA PHE A 77 17.58 -1.54 -15.27
C PHE A 77 17.21 -0.37 -16.18
N LEU A 78 17.21 0.86 -15.65
CA LEU A 78 16.84 2.06 -16.40
C LEU A 78 18.04 2.76 -17.05
N GLY A 79 19.26 2.47 -16.57
CA GLY A 79 20.49 3.13 -16.96
C GLY A 79 20.80 4.40 -16.16
N GLU A 80 22.08 4.76 -16.10
CA GLU A 80 22.59 5.92 -15.35
C GLU A 80 21.94 7.25 -15.72
N GLN A 81 21.51 7.38 -16.98
CA GLN A 81 20.93 8.60 -17.56
C GLN A 81 19.39 8.63 -17.49
N ALA A 82 18.76 7.68 -16.79
CA ALA A 82 17.31 7.66 -16.64
C ALA A 82 16.80 8.93 -15.92
N PRO A 83 15.69 9.54 -16.38
CA PRO A 83 15.07 10.63 -15.65
C PRO A 83 14.65 10.18 -14.24
N LEU A 84 14.92 10.99 -13.23
CA LEU A 84 14.52 10.70 -11.84
C LEU A 84 13.00 10.55 -11.68
N GLU A 85 12.22 11.21 -12.52
CA GLU A 85 10.77 11.08 -12.54
C GLU A 85 10.35 9.65 -12.93
N LEU A 86 11.01 9.06 -13.94
CA LEU A 86 10.79 7.67 -14.33
C LEU A 86 11.21 6.72 -13.20
N ALA A 87 12.34 6.99 -12.55
CA ALA A 87 12.78 6.22 -11.39
C ALA A 87 11.72 6.26 -10.29
N ALA A 88 11.23 7.45 -9.94
CA ALA A 88 10.15 7.62 -8.96
C ALA A 88 8.89 6.85 -9.35
N TYR A 89 8.43 6.88 -10.61
CA TYR A 89 7.28 6.08 -11.02
C TYR A 89 7.45 4.57 -10.80
N CYS A 90 8.69 4.06 -10.75
CA CYS A 90 9.00 2.66 -10.53
C CYS A 90 9.23 2.31 -9.04
N THR A 91 9.70 3.26 -8.23
CA THR A 91 10.22 2.98 -6.88
C THR A 91 9.46 3.68 -5.77
N ASP A 92 8.79 4.79 -6.05
CA ASP A 92 8.01 5.54 -5.07
C ASP A 92 6.78 4.73 -4.60
N PRO A 93 6.65 4.47 -3.29
CA PRO A 93 5.52 3.76 -2.71
C PRO A 93 4.16 4.35 -3.07
N PHE A 94 4.05 5.67 -3.21
CA PHE A 94 2.80 6.33 -3.61
C PHE A 94 2.40 5.92 -5.03
N TYR A 95 3.34 5.96 -5.98
CA TYR A 95 3.04 5.62 -7.37
C TYR A 95 2.76 4.13 -7.56
N ARG A 96 3.47 3.26 -6.84
CA ARG A 96 3.18 1.82 -6.81
C ARG A 96 1.75 1.54 -6.37
N GLU A 97 1.34 2.17 -5.28
CA GLU A 97 -0.01 2.02 -4.75
C GLU A 97 -1.08 2.56 -5.71
N CYS A 98 -0.82 3.68 -6.37
CA CYS A 98 -1.72 4.22 -7.40
C CYS A 98 -1.86 3.26 -8.59
N GLN A 99 -0.75 2.71 -9.10
CA GLN A 99 -0.77 1.76 -10.23
C GLN A 99 -1.57 0.49 -9.89
N ALA A 100 -1.38 -0.04 -8.68
CA ALA A 100 -2.13 -1.20 -8.23
C ALA A 100 -3.64 -0.91 -8.19
N TYR A 101 -4.06 0.23 -7.63
CA TYR A 101 -5.48 0.59 -7.58
C TYR A 101 -6.08 0.88 -8.95
N GLU A 102 -5.32 1.50 -9.86
CA GLU A 102 -5.75 1.70 -11.24
C GLU A 102 -6.02 0.37 -11.94
N ARG A 103 -5.10 -0.61 -11.80
CA ARG A 103 -5.24 -1.96 -12.35
C ARG A 103 -6.40 -2.73 -11.72
N ILE A 104 -6.57 -2.64 -10.40
CA ILE A 104 -7.68 -3.27 -9.67
C ILE A 104 -9.01 -2.73 -10.18
N ARG A 105 -9.14 -1.40 -10.30
CA ARG A 105 -10.35 -0.77 -10.81
C ARG A 105 -10.67 -1.23 -12.23
N ALA A 106 -9.70 -1.19 -13.13
CA ALA A 106 -9.87 -1.67 -14.50
C ALA A 106 -10.30 -3.14 -14.56
N ALA A 107 -9.72 -4.00 -13.72
CA ALA A 107 -10.07 -5.41 -13.66
C ALA A 107 -11.46 -5.67 -13.04
N ILE A 108 -11.88 -4.88 -12.06
CA ILE A 108 -13.24 -4.90 -11.50
C ILE A 108 -14.27 -4.48 -12.56
N ASP A 109 -14.00 -3.40 -13.29
CA ASP A 109 -14.89 -2.90 -14.36
C ASP A 109 -15.01 -3.91 -15.50
N ALA A 110 -13.92 -4.61 -15.81
CA ALA A 110 -13.89 -5.73 -16.75
C ALA A 110 -14.49 -7.04 -16.19
N LYS A 111 -14.92 -7.06 -14.92
CA LYS A 111 -15.47 -8.24 -14.21
C LYS A 111 -14.51 -9.43 -14.10
N ILE A 112 -13.21 -9.14 -14.04
CA ILE A 112 -12.14 -10.12 -13.82
C ILE A 112 -11.90 -10.30 -12.31
N LEU A 113 -11.99 -9.21 -11.54
CA LEU A 113 -11.86 -9.22 -10.09
C LEU A 113 -13.18 -8.91 -9.37
N ASP A 114 -13.34 -9.48 -8.18
CA ASP A 114 -14.40 -9.12 -7.26
C ASP A 114 -14.10 -7.78 -6.56
N LYS A 115 -15.17 -7.03 -6.24
CA LYS A 115 -15.07 -5.70 -5.61
C LYS A 115 -14.47 -5.71 -4.20
N ASP A 116 -14.44 -6.87 -3.55
CA ASP A 116 -13.98 -7.03 -2.17
C ASP A 116 -12.56 -7.63 -2.08
N VAL A 117 -11.84 -7.76 -3.21
CA VAL A 117 -10.44 -8.22 -3.25
C VAL A 117 -9.51 -7.27 -2.47
N ALA A 118 -9.80 -5.97 -2.54
CA ALA A 118 -9.06 -4.90 -1.89
C ALA A 118 -10.02 -3.86 -1.31
N VAL A 119 -9.53 -3.04 -0.38
CA VAL A 119 -10.28 -1.87 0.08
C VAL A 119 -10.46 -0.88 -1.06
N THR A 120 -11.66 -0.35 -1.19
CA THR A 120 -11.98 0.67 -2.21
C THR A 120 -11.12 1.91 -2.02
N CYS A 121 -10.43 2.29 -3.09
CA CYS A 121 -9.72 3.54 -3.22
C CYS A 121 -10.57 4.54 -4.01
N HIS A 122 -10.75 5.74 -3.46
CA HIS A 122 -11.56 6.81 -4.06
C HIS A 122 -10.73 7.79 -4.88
N GLY A 123 -9.41 7.76 -4.75
CA GLY A 123 -8.52 8.60 -5.54
C GLY A 123 -7.37 9.23 -4.76
N VAL A 124 -6.61 10.05 -5.46
CA VAL A 124 -5.53 10.86 -4.91
C VAL A 124 -6.11 12.14 -4.31
N LEU A 125 -5.66 12.50 -3.12
CA LEU A 125 -5.97 13.77 -2.49
C LEU A 125 -4.79 14.73 -2.63
N SER A 126 -5.04 15.88 -3.27
CA SER A 126 -4.15 17.03 -3.20
C SER A 126 -4.42 17.79 -1.90
N LEU A 127 -3.39 18.22 -1.17
CA LEU A 127 -3.54 18.96 0.07
C LEU A 127 -3.46 20.47 -0.18
N THR A 128 -4.34 21.24 0.44
CA THR A 128 -4.21 22.70 0.53
C THR A 128 -3.25 23.08 1.67
N ALA A 129 -2.84 24.36 1.73
CA ALA A 129 -2.03 24.85 2.85
C ALA A 129 -2.75 24.73 4.19
N GLU A 130 -4.06 24.96 4.22
CA GLU A 130 -4.89 24.82 5.42
C GLU A 130 -4.93 23.35 5.89
N ASP A 131 -5.05 22.39 4.96
CA ASP A 131 -4.99 20.97 5.33
C ASP A 131 -3.64 20.60 5.95
N GLN A 132 -2.54 21.11 5.38
CA GLN A 132 -1.20 20.84 5.90
C GLN A 132 -1.06 21.37 7.34
N GLU A 133 -1.52 22.60 7.60
CA GLU A 133 -1.51 23.19 8.94
C GLU A 133 -2.36 22.39 9.94
N ASP A 134 -3.57 21.98 9.55
CA ASP A 134 -4.46 21.18 10.40
C ASP A 134 -3.87 19.80 10.72
N LEU A 135 -3.26 19.15 9.73
CA LEU A 135 -2.60 17.84 9.88
C LEU A 135 -1.36 17.95 10.77
N GLU A 136 -0.54 18.99 10.60
CA GLU A 136 0.61 19.25 11.48
C GLU A 136 0.17 19.48 12.93
N GLN A 137 -0.92 20.23 13.15
CA GLN A 137 -1.50 20.41 14.49
C GLN A 137 -2.03 19.10 15.10
N LEU A 138 -2.50 18.19 14.25
CA LEU A 138 -2.89 16.82 14.65
C LEU A 138 -1.67 15.92 14.95
N GLY A 139 -0.45 16.38 14.65
CA GLY A 139 0.79 15.64 14.85
C GLY A 139 1.19 14.74 13.69
N VAL A 140 0.61 14.95 12.51
CA VAL A 140 0.94 14.19 11.29
C VAL A 140 2.29 14.64 10.73
N ASP A 141 3.24 13.72 10.65
CA ASP A 141 4.51 13.94 9.96
C ASP A 141 4.36 13.68 8.45
N LEU A 142 4.25 14.75 7.67
CA LEU A 142 4.17 14.71 6.21
C LEU A 142 5.54 14.47 5.54
N GLY A 143 6.64 14.39 6.31
CA GLY A 143 7.98 14.12 5.79
C GLY A 143 8.49 15.20 4.83
N LEU A 144 8.04 16.45 4.98
CA LEU A 144 8.48 17.60 4.20
C LEU A 144 9.78 18.15 4.78
N ASP A 145 10.86 17.37 4.70
CA ASP A 145 12.16 17.77 5.22
C ASP A 145 12.82 18.88 4.39
N ASP A 146 13.94 19.42 4.89
CA ASP A 146 14.66 20.49 4.21
C ASP A 146 15.39 20.01 2.94
N GLU A 147 15.63 18.70 2.76
CA GLU A 147 16.24 18.13 1.55
C GLU A 147 15.24 18.08 0.39
N ALA A 148 13.99 17.71 0.65
CA ALA A 148 12.88 17.81 -0.31
C ALA A 148 12.67 19.26 -0.78
N LYS A 149 13.00 20.26 0.06
CA LYS A 149 12.97 21.69 -0.30
C LYS A 149 14.17 22.16 -1.14
N LYS A 150 15.27 21.40 -1.20
CA LYS A 150 16.46 21.73 -2.02
C LYS A 150 16.26 21.39 -3.49
N HIS A 151 15.43 20.41 -3.79
CA HIS A 151 14.96 20.17 -5.14
C HIS A 151 13.82 21.17 -5.41
N PRO A 152 13.85 21.91 -6.53
CA PRO A 152 12.73 22.77 -6.86
C PRO A 152 11.48 21.88 -6.93
N ARG A 153 10.42 22.23 -6.20
CA ARG A 153 9.10 21.54 -6.26
C ARG A 153 8.60 21.31 -7.70
N SER A 154 9.12 22.07 -8.67
CA SER A 154 8.85 21.94 -10.09
C SER A 154 9.56 20.78 -10.81
N VAL A 155 10.42 19.98 -10.16
CA VAL A 155 11.22 18.95 -10.85
C VAL A 155 10.59 17.56 -10.74
N ILE A 156 10.05 17.16 -9.58
CA ILE A 156 9.36 15.86 -9.40
C ILE A 156 8.28 15.98 -8.31
N GLU A 157 7.05 15.61 -8.61
CA GLU A 157 5.93 15.58 -7.63
C GLU A 157 6.16 14.59 -6.47
N ALA A 158 7.14 13.69 -6.58
CA ALA A 158 7.53 12.74 -5.54
C ALA A 158 8.03 13.43 -4.24
N TYR A 159 8.45 14.69 -4.35
CA TYR A 159 8.90 15.49 -3.21
C TYR A 159 7.76 16.20 -2.46
N ASP A 160 6.54 16.20 -3.01
CA ASP A 160 5.38 16.81 -2.35
C ASP A 160 4.64 15.83 -1.43
N ALA A 161 3.94 16.36 -0.42
CA ALA A 161 3.03 15.58 0.40
C ALA A 161 1.84 15.12 -0.45
N ARG A 162 1.61 13.80 -0.47
CA ARG A 162 0.60 13.16 -1.30
C ARG A 162 -0.21 12.20 -0.46
N ALA A 163 -1.48 12.04 -0.80
CA ALA A 163 -2.36 11.15 -0.07
C ALA A 163 -3.32 10.39 -0.98
N ILE A 164 -3.78 9.24 -0.50
CA ILE A 164 -4.81 8.42 -1.15
C ILE A 164 -5.98 8.24 -0.19
N VAL A 165 -7.19 8.45 -0.70
CA VAL A 165 -8.44 8.32 0.06
C VAL A 165 -9.03 6.94 -0.15
N LYS A 166 -9.40 6.27 0.94
CA LYS A 166 -9.92 4.90 0.94
C LYS A 166 -11.12 4.78 1.87
N ASN A 167 -11.89 3.72 1.67
CA ASN A 167 -12.88 3.31 2.66
C ASN A 167 -12.19 3.01 4.00
N ILE A 168 -12.80 3.46 5.09
CA ILE A 168 -12.39 3.06 6.44
C ILE A 168 -12.65 1.56 6.63
N THR A 169 -11.78 0.90 7.38
CA THR A 169 -11.89 -0.53 7.72
C THR A 169 -11.75 -0.73 9.23
N SER A 170 -12.16 -1.89 9.73
CA SER A 170 -11.80 -2.27 11.09
C SER A 170 -10.29 -2.52 11.21
N LEU A 171 -9.74 -2.54 12.43
CA LEU A 171 -8.34 -2.93 12.67
C LEU A 171 -8.11 -4.46 12.57
N ASN A 172 -9.17 -5.24 12.43
CA ASN A 172 -9.09 -6.69 12.34
C ASN A 172 -8.68 -7.10 10.92
N SER A 173 -7.72 -8.01 10.78
CA SER A 173 -7.33 -8.52 9.46
C SER A 173 -8.46 -9.23 8.73
N GLY A 174 -9.44 -9.76 9.47
CA GLY A 174 -10.53 -10.58 8.94
C GLY A 174 -10.07 -11.96 8.47
N ILE A 175 -8.80 -12.31 8.62
CA ILE A 175 -8.29 -13.66 8.28
C ILE A 175 -8.65 -14.63 9.40
N THR A 176 -9.41 -15.65 9.05
CA THR A 176 -9.88 -16.71 9.95
C THR A 176 -9.62 -18.08 9.34
N SER A 177 -9.73 -19.14 10.14
CA SER A 177 -9.60 -20.51 9.63
C SER A 177 -10.67 -20.87 8.59
N THR A 178 -11.82 -20.19 8.59
CA THR A 178 -12.95 -20.50 7.70
C THR A 178 -12.89 -19.77 6.36
N ASN A 179 -12.18 -18.64 6.28
CA ASN A 179 -12.09 -17.84 5.05
C ASN A 179 -10.66 -17.71 4.49
N VAL A 180 -9.66 -18.32 5.12
CA VAL A 180 -8.26 -18.21 4.67
C VAL A 180 -8.05 -18.64 3.22
N ASP A 181 -8.71 -19.72 2.78
CA ASP A 181 -8.58 -20.20 1.40
C ASP A 181 -9.22 -19.24 0.40
N GLU A 182 -10.26 -18.52 0.81
CA GLU A 182 -10.88 -17.47 0.01
C GLU A 182 -9.95 -16.26 -0.12
N ILE A 183 -9.35 -15.82 0.98
CA ILE A 183 -8.41 -14.69 0.97
C ILE A 183 -7.16 -15.05 0.17
N ARG A 184 -6.67 -16.29 0.26
CA ARG A 184 -5.58 -16.80 -0.58
C ARG A 184 -5.94 -16.74 -2.06
N ARG A 185 -7.19 -17.08 -2.43
CA ARG A 185 -7.67 -16.94 -3.82
C ARG A 185 -7.75 -15.48 -4.25
N LYS A 186 -8.10 -14.55 -3.35
CA LYS A 186 -8.06 -13.11 -3.62
C LYS A 186 -6.64 -12.64 -3.94
N VAL A 187 -5.64 -13.04 -3.15
CA VAL A 187 -4.21 -12.77 -3.45
C VAL A 187 -3.82 -13.37 -4.81
N ALA A 188 -4.16 -14.63 -5.07
CA ALA A 188 -3.89 -15.26 -6.36
C ALA A 188 -4.58 -14.52 -7.53
N SER A 189 -5.79 -14.01 -7.34
CA SER A 189 -6.49 -13.25 -8.39
C SER A 189 -5.81 -11.91 -8.71
N LEU A 190 -5.23 -11.24 -7.70
CA LEU A 190 -4.40 -10.04 -7.92
C LEU A 190 -3.16 -10.38 -8.76
N ASN A 191 -2.49 -11.48 -8.43
CA ASN A 191 -1.35 -12.00 -9.19
C ASN A 191 -1.72 -12.27 -10.66
N GLU A 192 -2.91 -12.81 -10.93
CA GLU A 192 -3.38 -13.09 -12.30
C GLU A 192 -3.69 -11.83 -13.13
N VAL A 193 -4.01 -10.70 -12.51
CA VAL A 193 -4.16 -9.41 -13.21
C VAL A 193 -2.87 -8.59 -13.26
N GLY A 194 -1.74 -9.21 -12.87
CA GLY A 194 -0.43 -8.62 -12.93
C GLY A 194 -0.13 -7.70 -11.74
N ILE A 195 -0.63 -7.99 -10.54
CA ILE A 195 -0.28 -7.26 -9.31
C ILE A 195 0.32 -8.24 -8.30
N CYS A 196 1.57 -8.04 -7.92
CA CYS A 196 2.13 -8.63 -6.70
C CYS A 196 2.11 -7.58 -5.60
N ILE A 197 1.50 -7.88 -4.45
CA ILE A 197 1.41 -7.01 -3.26
C ILE A 197 2.81 -6.70 -2.70
N GLY A 198 3.74 -7.65 -2.78
CA GLY A 198 5.15 -7.46 -2.40
C GLY A 198 5.43 -7.47 -0.89
N ASP A 199 4.45 -7.13 -0.04
CA ASP A 199 4.58 -7.14 1.41
C ASP A 199 3.44 -7.88 2.13
N ILE A 200 3.40 -9.21 1.98
CA ILE A 200 2.39 -10.05 2.63
C ILE A 200 2.67 -10.16 4.14
N ARG A 201 1.89 -9.41 4.92
CA ARG A 201 1.85 -9.49 6.38
C ARG A 201 0.42 -9.38 6.86
N ILE A 202 0.17 -9.75 8.13
CA ILE A 202 -1.19 -9.74 8.69
C ILE A 202 -1.78 -8.31 8.70
N GLN A 203 -0.92 -7.30 8.76
CA GLN A 203 -1.28 -5.89 8.74
C GLN A 203 -1.74 -5.41 7.36
N SER A 204 -1.28 -6.04 6.29
CA SER A 204 -1.66 -5.74 4.90
C SER A 204 -3.09 -6.14 4.57
N PHE A 205 -3.80 -6.76 5.53
CA PHE A 205 -5.20 -7.15 5.41
C PHE A 205 -6.05 -6.45 6.47
N ARG A 206 -7.27 -6.07 6.07
CA ARG A 206 -8.35 -5.60 6.94
C ARG A 206 -9.68 -6.12 6.43
N ASP A 207 -10.52 -6.64 7.33
CA ASP A 207 -11.82 -7.21 6.99
C ASP A 207 -11.78 -8.25 5.85
N GLY A 208 -10.66 -8.99 5.74
CA GLY A 208 -10.43 -10.00 4.70
C GLY A 208 -10.03 -9.45 3.34
N ARG A 209 -9.70 -8.16 3.23
CA ARG A 209 -9.32 -7.45 2.00
C ARG A 209 -7.91 -6.91 2.11
N VAL A 210 -7.22 -6.78 0.98
CA VAL A 210 -5.89 -6.16 0.93
C VAL A 210 -6.01 -4.64 1.07
N VAL A 211 -5.14 -4.02 1.86
CA VAL A 211 -5.20 -2.57 2.15
C VAL A 211 -3.94 -1.80 1.81
N ASP A 212 -2.81 -2.47 1.62
CA ASP A 212 -1.51 -1.82 1.43
C ASP A 212 -0.84 -2.31 0.15
N PHE A 213 -0.58 -1.38 -0.75
CA PHE A 213 0.11 -1.64 -2.02
C PHE A 213 1.37 -0.77 -2.19
N GLY A 214 1.87 -0.15 -1.11
CA GLY A 214 3.07 0.70 -1.18
C GLY A 214 4.34 -0.06 -1.57
N HIS A 215 4.35 -1.38 -1.41
CA HIS A 215 5.45 -2.26 -1.86
C HIS A 215 5.11 -3.09 -3.09
N SER A 216 3.94 -2.86 -3.69
CA SER A 216 3.47 -3.67 -4.81
C SER A 216 4.30 -3.45 -6.07
N VAL A 217 4.24 -4.44 -6.96
CA VAL A 217 4.75 -4.38 -8.32
C VAL A 217 3.59 -4.70 -9.25
N THR A 218 3.37 -3.83 -10.24
CA THR A 218 2.33 -4.02 -11.27
C THR A 218 2.99 -4.30 -12.61
N ASP A 219 2.72 -5.45 -13.21
CA ASP A 219 3.24 -5.87 -14.51
C ASP A 219 2.50 -5.13 -15.65
N PRO A 220 3.18 -4.66 -16.71
CA PRO A 220 4.64 -4.65 -16.89
C PRO A 220 5.34 -3.60 -16.02
N HIS A 221 6.51 -3.96 -15.47
CA HIS A 221 7.30 -3.07 -14.62
C HIS A 221 8.78 -3.01 -15.09
N PRO A 222 9.37 -1.83 -15.34
CA PRO A 222 10.72 -1.70 -15.89
C PRO A 222 11.83 -2.38 -15.08
N LEU A 223 11.65 -2.49 -13.77
CA LEU A 223 12.62 -3.11 -12.86
C LEU A 223 12.40 -4.63 -12.66
N PHE A 224 11.31 -5.17 -13.20
CA PHE A 224 10.93 -6.58 -13.07
C PHE A 224 10.62 -7.15 -14.44
N ASP A 225 11.52 -7.97 -14.95
CA ASP A 225 11.20 -8.82 -16.09
C ASP A 225 10.13 -9.85 -15.72
N ARG A 226 9.63 -10.53 -16.74
CA ARG A 226 8.56 -11.51 -16.60
C ARG A 226 8.92 -12.67 -15.68
N ASP A 227 10.17 -13.14 -15.74
CA ASP A 227 10.61 -14.30 -14.94
C ASP A 227 10.64 -13.91 -13.44
N ARG A 228 11.18 -12.74 -13.12
CA ARG A 228 11.13 -12.17 -11.77
C ARG A 228 9.72 -11.92 -11.28
N PHE A 229 8.82 -11.51 -12.17
CA PHE A 229 7.42 -11.31 -11.81
C PHE A 229 6.74 -12.64 -11.47
N GLU A 230 6.94 -13.70 -12.25
CA GLU A 230 6.40 -15.03 -11.94
C GLU A 230 7.01 -15.62 -10.65
N GLU A 231 8.30 -15.39 -10.41
CA GLU A 231 8.94 -15.73 -9.13
C GLU A 231 8.30 -14.98 -7.95
N ALA A 232 8.03 -13.68 -8.11
CA ALA A 232 7.36 -12.87 -7.10
C ALA A 232 5.94 -13.38 -6.81
N LYS A 233 5.15 -13.73 -7.84
CA LYS A 233 3.81 -14.33 -7.68
C LYS A 233 3.87 -15.62 -6.86
N ALA A 234 4.82 -16.50 -7.16
CA ALA A 234 4.99 -17.76 -6.45
C ALA A 234 5.43 -17.53 -4.98
N GLY A 235 6.39 -16.63 -4.78
CA GLY A 235 6.85 -16.23 -3.44
C GLY A 235 5.73 -15.63 -2.60
N GLU A 236 4.87 -14.81 -3.18
CA GLU A 236 3.77 -14.14 -2.49
C GLU A 236 2.77 -15.12 -1.86
N LEU A 237 2.39 -16.16 -2.59
CA LEU A 237 1.49 -17.19 -2.09
C LEU A 237 2.13 -18.02 -0.98
N LEU A 238 3.44 -18.28 -1.07
CA LEU A 238 4.19 -18.95 0.01
C LEU A 238 4.23 -18.08 1.26
N MET A 239 4.52 -16.78 1.13
CA MET A 239 4.54 -15.83 2.24
C MET A 239 3.16 -15.72 2.92
N PHE A 240 2.07 -15.79 2.14
CA PHE A 240 0.72 -15.85 2.69
C PHE A 240 0.48 -17.12 3.54
N ASP A 241 0.87 -18.27 3.01
CA ASP A 241 0.71 -19.55 3.69
C ASP A 241 1.55 -19.60 4.99
N GLU A 242 2.77 -19.06 4.97
CA GLU A 242 3.64 -18.92 6.14
C GLU A 242 3.06 -17.97 7.19
N MET A 243 2.60 -16.78 6.78
CA MET A 243 1.94 -15.81 7.65
C MET A 243 0.77 -16.46 8.42
N VAL A 244 -0.08 -17.21 7.72
CA VAL A 244 -1.20 -17.96 8.32
C VAL A 244 -0.69 -19.03 9.28
N GLY A 245 0.34 -19.79 8.89
CA GLY A 245 0.99 -20.80 9.72
C GLY A 245 1.48 -20.23 11.06
N HIS A 246 2.21 -19.12 11.01
CA HIS A 246 2.72 -18.43 12.20
C HIS A 246 1.60 -17.87 13.08
N ALA A 247 0.56 -17.28 12.49
CA ALA A 247 -0.60 -16.79 13.25
C ALA A 247 -1.31 -17.93 13.99
N ARG A 248 -1.48 -19.10 13.35
CA ARG A 248 -2.07 -20.29 13.97
C ARG A 248 -1.20 -20.84 15.11
N LEU A 249 0.13 -20.85 14.96
CA LEU A 249 1.05 -21.30 16.01
C LEU A 249 1.02 -20.37 17.23
N ARG A 250 0.99 -19.04 17.04
CA ARG A 250 0.83 -18.08 18.15
C ARG A 250 -0.47 -18.29 18.93
N ASN A 251 -1.57 -18.61 18.23
CA ASN A 251 -2.85 -18.87 18.87
C ASN A 251 -2.89 -20.23 19.60
N ARG A 252 -2.13 -21.23 19.13
CA ARG A 252 -1.95 -22.52 19.84
C ARG A 252 -1.02 -22.42 21.06
N GLY A 253 -0.14 -21.42 21.12
CA GLY A 253 0.66 -21.12 22.32
C GLY A 253 -0.14 -20.50 23.46
N LYS A 254 -1.37 -20.01 23.21
CA LYS A 254 -2.32 -19.52 24.23
C LYS A 254 -3.25 -20.64 24.72
N VAL A 255 -2.74 -21.86 24.89
CA VAL A 255 -3.49 -22.95 25.54
C VAL A 255 -3.41 -22.79 27.05
N GLN A 256 -4.52 -22.32 27.62
CA GLN A 256 -5.02 -22.48 28.99
C GLN A 256 -4.03 -23.07 30.01
N GLU A 257 -3.44 -22.22 30.85
CA GLU A 257 -3.11 -22.65 32.20
C GLU A 257 -4.41 -22.97 32.95
N GLY A 258 -4.55 -24.24 33.29
CA GLY A 258 -5.31 -24.69 34.45
C GLY A 258 -6.79 -24.88 34.22
N HIS A 259 -7.17 -26.12 33.88
CA HIS A 259 -8.43 -26.69 34.35
C HIS A 259 -8.61 -26.37 35.84
N GLY A 260 -9.56 -25.50 36.17
CA GLY A 260 -10.11 -25.36 37.50
C GLY A 260 -10.79 -26.67 37.88
N MET A 261 -10.03 -27.57 38.48
CA MET A 261 -10.51 -28.82 39.06
C MET A 261 -11.52 -28.46 40.16
N GLN A 262 -12.82 -28.49 39.85
CA GLN A 262 -13.85 -28.37 40.89
C GLN A 262 -13.80 -29.63 41.75
N LEU A 263 -13.12 -29.54 42.90
CA LEU A 263 -13.24 -30.51 43.98
C LEU A 263 -14.69 -30.47 44.50
N ARG A 264 -15.40 -31.59 44.32
CA ARG A 264 -16.75 -31.80 44.85
C ARG A 264 -16.74 -31.60 46.37
N SER A 265 -17.58 -30.71 46.88
CA SER A 265 -17.77 -30.55 48.31
C SER A 265 -18.40 -31.82 48.90
N HIS A 266 -17.70 -32.46 49.83
CA HIS A 266 -18.28 -33.50 50.66
C HIS A 266 -19.18 -32.86 51.72
N LYS A 267 -20.48 -33.18 51.65
CA LYS A 267 -21.46 -32.88 52.71
C LYS A 267 -20.97 -33.47 54.03
N ARG A 268 -20.72 -32.61 55.03
CA ARG A 268 -20.62 -33.01 56.43
C ARG A 268 -21.95 -33.60 56.89
N LYS A 269 -21.94 -34.86 57.33
CA LYS A 269 -23.01 -35.42 58.17
C LYS A 269 -22.94 -34.74 59.54
N ARG A 270 -24.07 -34.18 59.97
CA ARG A 270 -24.31 -33.78 61.36
C ARG A 270 -24.37 -35.04 62.25
N ILE A 271 -23.68 -34.99 63.38
CA ILE A 271 -24.07 -35.63 64.64
C ILE A 271 -24.09 -34.51 65.66
#